data_AF-A0A8H7FU01-F1
#
_entry.id   AF-A0A8H7FU01-F1
#
_cell.length_a   1.000
_cell.length_b   1.000
_cell.length_c   1.000
_cell.angle_alpha   90.00
_cell.angle_beta   90.00
_cell.angle_gamma   90.00
#
_symmetry.space_group_name_H-M   'P 1'
#
loop_
_entity.id
_entity.type
_entity.pdbx_description
1 polymer ?
#
loop_
_entity_poly.entity_id
_entity_poly.type
_entity_poly.pdbx_seq_one_letter_code
_entity_poly.pdbx_strand_id
1 'polypeptide(L)'
;MTSRQSTVLATLSECCIKGHKHNGDPAGGIIKLAGLDTYIAEPTKEVTGPKKVLIFLSDVYGSQHINAMLLQDQFAHNPGWNVEDTGPWGTEKLEAARETFPQWIEALKEKFGQFAFRQLHSGWLVETSNGRD
;
A
#
# COMPACT_ATOMS: atom_id res chain seq x y z
N MET A 1 -46.46 -0.95 -16.25
CA MET A 1 -45.41 -1.98 -16.05
C MET A 1 -44.75 -1.71 -14.72
N THR A 2 -45.13 -2.44 -13.68
CA THR A 2 -44.57 -2.28 -12.34
C THR A 2 -43.28 -3.11 -12.26
N SER A 3 -42.13 -2.45 -12.23
CA SER A 3 -40.83 -3.10 -12.12
C SER A 3 -40.74 -3.85 -10.80
N ARG A 4 -40.57 -5.18 -10.86
CA ARG A 4 -40.23 -5.98 -9.68
C ARG A 4 -38.75 -5.74 -9.38
N GLN A 5 -38.44 -4.91 -8.38
CA GLN A 5 -37.10 -4.86 -7.81
C GLN A 5 -36.81 -6.19 -7.12
N SER A 6 -35.86 -6.93 -7.68
CA SER A 6 -35.34 -8.17 -7.09
C SER A 6 -34.57 -7.85 -5.81
N THR A 7 -34.97 -8.45 -4.68
CA THR A 7 -34.37 -8.30 -3.34
C THR A 7 -33.04 -9.05 -3.17
N VAL A 8 -32.49 -9.66 -4.22
CA VAL A 8 -31.29 -10.52 -4.14
C VAL A 8 -29.98 -9.74 -4.26
N LEU A 9 -30.00 -8.49 -4.72
CA LEU A 9 -28.84 -7.62 -4.76
C LEU A 9 -29.12 -6.40 -3.90
N ALA A 10 -28.37 -6.24 -2.80
CA ALA A 10 -28.41 -5.02 -2.01
C ALA A 10 -28.18 -3.82 -2.94
N THR A 11 -29.10 -2.86 -2.94
CA THR A 11 -28.89 -1.59 -3.65
C THR A 11 -27.70 -0.89 -3.00
N LEU A 12 -26.59 -0.78 -3.72
CA LEU A 12 -25.43 0.00 -3.30
C LEU A 12 -25.89 1.43 -3.02
N SER A 13 -25.78 1.89 -1.77
CA SER A 13 -26.09 3.27 -1.40
C SER A 13 -25.08 4.22 -2.05
N GLU A 14 -25.45 5.50 -2.20
CA GLU A 14 -24.56 6.51 -2.82
C GLU A 14 -23.20 6.60 -2.13
N CYS A 15 -23.12 6.35 -0.82
CA CYS A 15 -21.86 6.30 -0.08
C CYS A 15 -20.91 5.16 -0.49
N CYS A 16 -21.42 4.09 -1.13
CA CYS A 16 -20.61 2.95 -1.59
C CYS A 16 -20.09 3.13 -3.02
N ILE A 17 -20.74 3.97 -3.82
CA ILE A 17 -20.37 4.19 -5.24
C ILE A 17 -19.58 5.49 -5.42
N LYS A 18 -19.70 6.43 -4.47
CA LYS A 18 -18.99 7.70 -4.53
C LYS A 18 -17.53 7.53 -4.10
N GLY A 19 -16.61 7.70 -5.05
CA GLY A 19 -15.17 7.76 -4.78
C GLY A 19 -14.81 9.00 -3.95
N HIS A 20 -13.76 8.90 -3.15
CA HIS A 20 -13.21 10.00 -2.37
C HIS A 20 -11.92 10.52 -3.03
N LYS A 21 -11.83 11.83 -3.27
CA LYS A 21 -10.59 12.47 -3.70
C LYS A 21 -9.87 13.03 -2.48
N HIS A 22 -8.62 12.65 -2.30
CA HIS A 22 -7.78 13.24 -1.27
C HIS A 22 -7.29 14.61 -1.75
N ASN A 23 -7.28 15.60 -0.85
CA ASN A 23 -6.81 16.95 -1.14
C ASN A 23 -5.45 17.16 -0.46
N GLY A 24 -4.60 17.95 -1.11
CA GLY A 24 -3.26 18.27 -0.64
C GLY A 24 -2.24 18.13 -1.75
N ASP A 25 -1.00 18.52 -1.43
CA ASP A 25 0.15 18.36 -2.31
C ASP A 25 0.99 17.17 -1.82
N PRO A 26 1.47 16.31 -2.73
CA PRO A 26 2.31 15.18 -2.37
C PRO A 26 3.64 15.68 -1.79
N ALA A 27 4.03 15.12 -0.64
CA ALA A 27 5.23 15.51 0.10
C ALA A 27 6.44 14.60 -0.19
N GLY A 28 6.20 13.42 -0.75
CA GLY A 28 7.22 12.47 -1.15
C GLY A 28 7.89 12.82 -2.49
N GLY A 29 8.70 11.89 -2.99
CA GLY A 29 9.46 12.05 -4.23
C GLY A 29 9.35 10.85 -5.16
N ILE A 30 9.76 11.02 -6.42
CA ILE A 30 9.85 9.92 -7.39
C ILE A 30 11.32 9.54 -7.55
N ILE A 31 11.62 8.24 -7.37
CA ILE A 31 12.94 7.66 -7.59
C ILE A 31 12.85 6.54 -8.62
N LYS A 32 13.94 6.23 -9.33
CA LYS A 32 14.02 5.05 -10.18
C LYS A 32 14.55 3.86 -9.39
N LEU A 33 13.74 2.81 -9.29
CA LEU A 33 14.12 1.51 -8.71
C LEU A 33 13.96 0.42 -9.77
N ALA A 34 15.05 -0.30 -10.08
CA ALA A 34 15.06 -1.30 -11.15
C ALA A 34 14.51 -0.78 -12.50
N GLY A 35 14.75 0.51 -12.80
CA GLY A 35 14.24 1.17 -14.01
C GLY A 35 12.79 1.64 -13.94
N LEU A 36 12.07 1.34 -12.86
CA LEU A 36 10.67 1.74 -12.63
C LEU A 36 10.60 3.01 -11.77
N ASP A 37 9.78 3.96 -12.19
CA ASP A 37 9.50 5.18 -11.42
C ASP A 37 8.63 4.83 -10.20
N THR A 38 9.23 4.90 -9.02
CA THR A 38 8.64 4.54 -7.73
C THR A 38 8.50 5.80 -6.88
N TYR A 39 7.29 6.06 -6.38
CA TYR A 39 7.07 7.11 -5.39
C TYR A 39 7.56 6.65 -4.02
N ILE A 40 8.27 7.52 -3.30
CA ILE A 40 8.77 7.29 -1.95
C ILE A 40 8.23 8.37 -1.03
N ALA A 41 7.55 7.93 0.04
CA ALA A 41 7.12 8.79 1.13
C ALA A 41 7.94 8.44 2.37
N GLU A 42 8.59 9.45 2.97
CA GLU A 42 9.38 9.28 4.18
C GLU A 42 8.66 9.90 5.38
N PRO A 43 8.77 9.29 6.58
CA PRO A 43 8.18 9.83 7.79
C PRO A 43 8.85 11.17 8.15
N THR A 44 8.05 12.20 8.45
CA THR A 44 8.59 13.51 8.88
C THR A 44 9.12 13.53 10.31
N LYS A 45 8.85 12.49 11.10
CA LYS A 45 9.31 12.35 12.48
C LYS A 45 10.23 11.16 12.58
N GLU A 46 11.21 11.23 13.48
CA GLU A 46 12.02 10.07 13.80
C GLU A 46 11.13 8.91 14.25
N VAL A 47 11.26 7.78 13.56
CA VAL A 47 10.54 6.56 13.90
C VAL A 47 11.32 5.84 15.00
N THR A 48 10.74 5.80 16.19
CA THR A 48 11.29 5.03 17.32
C THR A 48 10.93 3.55 17.15
N GLY A 49 11.93 2.67 17.09
CA GLY A 49 11.74 1.22 16.96
C GLY A 49 12.34 0.65 15.67
N PRO A 50 11.98 -0.59 15.29
CA PRO A 50 12.50 -1.21 14.06
C PRO A 50 12.03 -0.42 12.84
N LYS A 51 12.97 -0.15 11.92
CA LYS A 51 12.66 0.54 10.65
C LYS A 51 11.78 -0.35 9.78
N LYS A 52 10.68 0.21 9.28
CA LYS A 52 9.69 -0.49 8.44
C LYS A 52 9.57 0.16 7.08
N VAL A 53 9.41 -0.66 6.04
CA VAL A 53 9.05 -0.21 4.69
C VAL A 53 7.64 -0.71 4.37
N LEU A 54 6.78 0.20 3.91
CA LEU A 54 5.45 -0.11 3.37
C LEU A 54 5.55 -0.13 1.85
N ILE A 55 5.04 -1.20 1.23
CA ILE A 55 4.96 -1.31 -0.21
C ILE A 55 3.52 -1.04 -0.63
N PHE A 56 3.33 0.04 -1.38
CA PHE A 56 2.03 0.46 -1.86
C PHE A 56 1.75 -0.11 -3.25
N LEU A 57 0.83 -1.08 -3.35
CA LEU A 57 0.40 -1.67 -4.61
C LEU A 57 -0.85 -0.95 -5.14
N SER A 58 -0.64 -0.02 -6.05
CA SER A 58 -1.73 0.79 -6.61
C SER A 58 -2.76 -0.03 -7.38
N ASP A 59 -3.97 0.50 -7.43
CA ASP A 59 -5.02 0.01 -8.33
C ASP A 59 -4.74 0.39 -9.80
N VAL A 60 -5.78 0.23 -10.64
CA VAL A 60 -5.73 0.52 -12.08
C VAL A 60 -5.31 1.97 -12.43
N TYR A 61 -5.44 2.92 -11.51
CA TYR A 61 -5.03 4.31 -11.74
C TYR A 61 -3.52 4.54 -11.55
N GLY A 62 -2.80 3.56 -10.98
CA GLY A 62 -1.35 3.58 -10.85
C GLY A 62 -0.83 4.32 -9.61
N SER A 63 0.43 4.05 -9.26
CA SER A 63 1.06 4.50 -8.01
C SER A 63 1.38 6.00 -7.98
N GLN A 64 1.44 6.64 -9.15
CA GLN A 64 1.71 8.06 -9.32
C GLN A 64 0.43 8.90 -9.43
N HIS A 65 -0.74 8.28 -9.29
CA HIS A 65 -1.98 9.05 -9.20
C HIS A 65 -2.01 9.86 -7.90
N ILE A 66 -2.55 11.08 -7.94
CA ILE A 66 -2.53 12.01 -6.79
C ILE A 66 -3.12 11.38 -5.51
N ASN A 67 -4.19 10.60 -5.63
CA ASN A 67 -4.77 9.91 -4.47
C ASN A 67 -3.79 8.87 -3.88
N ALA A 68 -3.06 8.14 -4.73
CA ALA A 68 -2.11 7.13 -4.28
C ALA A 68 -0.90 7.78 -3.58
N MET A 69 -0.40 8.90 -4.11
CA MET A 69 0.70 9.64 -3.50
C MET A 69 0.31 10.21 -2.12
N LEU A 70 -0.87 10.85 -2.03
CA LEU A 70 -1.37 11.38 -0.76
C LEU A 70 -1.63 10.28 0.29
N LEU A 71 -2.11 9.11 -0.13
CA LEU A 71 -2.26 7.97 0.78
C LEU A 71 -0.90 7.46 1.29
N GLN A 72 0.09 7.32 0.40
CA GLN A 72 1.45 6.92 0.79
C GLN A 72 2.05 7.90 1.80
N ASP A 73 1.85 9.21 1.59
CA ASP A 73 2.28 10.24 2.55
C ASP A 73 1.57 10.07 3.89
N GLN A 74 0.25 9.86 3.91
CA GLN A 74 -0.48 9.65 5.17
C GLN A 74 0.01 8.40 5.92
N PHE A 75 0.34 7.32 5.21
CA PHE A 75 0.91 6.14 5.83
C PHE A 75 2.31 6.39 6.40
N ALA A 76 3.15 7.17 5.71
CA ALA A 76 4.47 7.54 6.21
C ALA A 76 4.39 8.41 7.48
N HIS A 77 3.42 9.33 7.56
CA HIS A 77 3.27 10.23 8.71
C HIS A 77 2.66 9.57 9.95
N ASN A 78 1.88 8.49 9.78
CA ASN A 78 1.21 7.79 10.87
C ASN A 78 1.73 6.33 11.00
N PRO A 79 2.89 6.09 11.63
CA PRO A 79 3.51 4.76 11.72
C PRO A 79 2.78 3.77 12.66
N GLY A 80 1.64 4.13 13.25
CA GLY A 80 0.89 3.34 14.24
C GLY A 80 0.02 2.21 13.69
N TRP A 81 0.16 1.85 12.41
CA TRP A 81 -0.63 0.78 11.80
C TRP A 81 -0.05 -0.58 12.21
N ASN A 82 -0.76 -1.27 13.10
CA ASN A 82 -0.45 -2.65 13.44
C ASN A 82 -0.81 -3.54 12.25
N VAL A 83 0.17 -4.31 11.77
CA VAL A 83 -0.08 -5.35 10.78
C VAL A 83 -0.64 -6.56 11.50
N GLU A 84 -1.94 -6.75 11.39
CA GLU A 84 -2.58 -7.99 11.85
C GLU A 84 -2.66 -8.94 10.66
N ASP A 85 -2.20 -10.17 10.88
CA ASP A 85 -2.06 -11.20 9.85
C ASP A 85 -3.42 -11.49 9.22
N THR A 86 -3.65 -10.93 8.03
CA THR A 86 -4.84 -11.25 7.25
C THR A 86 -4.71 -12.70 6.84
N GLY A 87 -5.72 -13.52 7.12
CA GLY A 87 -5.74 -14.96 6.83
C GLY A 87 -5.45 -15.32 5.35
N PRO A 88 -5.75 -16.54 4.89
CA PRO A 88 -5.21 -17.15 3.65
C PRO A 88 -5.14 -16.24 2.40
N TRP A 89 -6.13 -15.37 2.23
CA TRP A 89 -6.21 -14.34 1.17
C TRP A 89 -5.06 -13.34 1.10
N GLY A 90 -4.35 -13.11 2.20
CA GLY A 90 -3.20 -12.21 2.22
C GLY A 90 -1.91 -12.85 1.73
N THR A 91 -1.72 -14.12 2.08
CA THR A 91 -0.54 -14.89 1.71
C THR A 91 -0.42 -15.10 0.20
N GLU A 92 -1.53 -15.34 -0.49
CA GLU A 92 -1.53 -15.55 -1.94
C GLU A 92 -1.09 -14.29 -2.71
N LYS A 93 -1.55 -13.12 -2.28
CA LYS A 93 -1.16 -11.83 -2.91
C LYS A 93 0.30 -11.50 -2.65
N LEU A 94 0.79 -11.85 -1.46
CA LEU A 94 2.20 -11.74 -1.08
C LEU A 94 3.08 -12.61 -1.99
N GLU A 95 2.71 -13.87 -2.18
CA GLU A 95 3.45 -14.80 -3.05
C GLU A 95 3.44 -14.33 -4.50
N ALA A 96 2.28 -13.94 -5.02
CA ALA A 96 2.17 -13.39 -6.36
C ALA A 96 3.05 -12.14 -6.55
N ALA A 97 3.09 -11.23 -5.57
CA ALA A 97 3.96 -10.05 -5.65
C ALA A 97 5.45 -10.43 -5.65
N ARG A 98 5.85 -11.46 -4.90
CA ARG A 98 7.24 -11.96 -4.82
C ARG A 98 7.69 -12.59 -6.13
N GLU A 99 6.82 -13.34 -6.78
CA GLU A 99 7.11 -13.97 -8.07
C GLU A 99 7.06 -12.97 -9.23
N THR A 100 6.13 -12.02 -9.19
CA THR A 100 5.89 -11.09 -10.30
C THR A 100 6.92 -9.96 -10.35
N PHE A 101 7.47 -9.53 -9.20
CA PHE A 101 8.35 -8.36 -9.14
C PHE A 101 9.72 -8.63 -8.48
N PRO A 102 10.47 -9.66 -8.90
CA PRO A 102 11.71 -10.04 -8.23
C PRO A 102 12.76 -8.93 -8.32
N GLN A 103 12.96 -8.32 -9.49
CA GLN A 103 13.97 -7.27 -9.68
C GLN A 103 13.70 -6.01 -8.84
N TRP A 104 12.42 -5.64 -8.73
CA TRP A 104 12.02 -4.48 -7.93
C TRP A 104 12.17 -4.76 -6.42
N ILE A 105 11.83 -5.99 -5.99
CA ILE A 105 12.04 -6.44 -4.61
C ILE A 105 13.52 -6.48 -4.25
N GLU A 106 14.39 -6.99 -5.12
CA GLU A 106 15.83 -7.01 -4.86
C GLU A 106 16.41 -5.58 -4.82
N ALA A 107 15.99 -4.68 -5.71
CA ALA A 107 16.41 -3.27 -5.67
C ALA A 107 15.97 -2.56 -4.38
N LEU A 108 14.78 -2.88 -3.88
CA LEU A 108 14.32 -2.41 -2.58
C LEU A 108 15.20 -2.98 -1.45
N LYS A 109 15.58 -4.27 -1.49
CA LYS A 109 16.44 -4.90 -0.47
C LYS A 109 17.82 -4.29 -0.43
N GLU A 110 18.37 -3.96 -1.60
CA GLU A 110 19.64 -3.25 -1.70
C GLU A 110 19.56 -1.85 -1.08
N LYS A 111 18.48 -1.11 -1.35
CA LYS A 111 18.32 0.27 -0.86
C LYS A 111 17.97 0.37 0.64
N PHE A 112 17.15 -0.56 1.15
CA PHE A 112 16.55 -0.47 2.48
C PHE A 112 16.89 -1.62 3.43
N GLY A 113 17.65 -2.63 2.98
CA GLY A 113 18.04 -3.79 3.79
C GLY A 113 17.07 -4.97 3.67
N GLN A 114 17.30 -6.03 4.45
CA GLN A 114 16.48 -7.25 4.37
C GLN A 114 15.04 -7.02 4.81
N PHE A 115 14.10 -7.62 4.05
CA PHE A 115 12.69 -7.54 4.39
C PHE A 115 11.73 -8.73 4.43
N ALA A 116 10.79 -8.67 5.38
CA ALA A 116 9.72 -9.60 5.67
C ALA A 116 8.37 -8.96 5.32
N PHE A 117 7.72 -9.50 4.30
CA PHE A 117 6.43 -9.01 3.85
C PHE A 117 5.30 -9.58 4.73
N ARG A 118 4.34 -8.72 5.08
CA ARG A 118 3.10 -9.06 5.79
C ARG A 118 1.96 -8.26 5.15
N GLN A 119 0.70 -8.61 5.32
CA GLN A 119 -0.42 -7.89 4.68
C GLN A 119 -1.30 -7.20 5.73
N LEU A 120 -1.69 -5.95 5.46
CA LEU A 120 -2.68 -5.17 6.20
C LEU A 120 -4.10 -5.60 5.81
N HIS A 121 -5.01 -5.57 6.79
CA HIS A 121 -6.44 -5.86 6.71
C HIS A 121 -7.16 -5.27 5.47
N SER A 122 -6.70 -4.14 4.94
CA SER A 122 -7.30 -3.44 3.79
C SER A 122 -6.63 -3.72 2.42
N GLY A 123 -5.77 -4.75 2.30
CA GLY A 123 -5.22 -5.21 1.02
C GLY A 123 -3.84 -4.66 0.64
N TRP A 124 -3.07 -4.20 1.62
CA TRP A 124 -1.78 -3.53 1.42
C TRP A 124 -0.63 -4.30 2.08
N LEU A 125 0.55 -4.37 1.48
CA LEU A 125 1.67 -5.21 1.97
C LEU A 125 2.68 -4.39 2.81
N VAL A 126 3.01 -4.81 4.04
CA VAL A 126 3.94 -4.22 5.02
C VAL A 126 4.84 -5.26 5.71
N GLU A 127 6.17 -5.07 5.73
CA GLU A 127 7.03 -4.85 6.94
C GLU A 127 8.55 -4.88 6.61
N THR A 128 9.35 -4.18 7.48
CA THR A 128 10.79 -4.20 7.93
C THR A 128 11.11 -4.74 9.35
N SER A 129 11.89 -5.82 9.49
CA SER A 129 12.46 -6.47 10.65
C SER A 129 13.79 -5.84 11.04
N ASN A 130 13.98 -5.74 12.35
CA ASN A 130 15.22 -5.50 13.10
C ASN A 130 16.42 -5.07 12.27
N GLY A 131 16.69 -3.76 12.32
CA GLY A 131 18.08 -3.31 12.29
C GLY A 131 18.86 -4.16 13.28
N ARG A 132 19.91 -4.81 12.77
CA ARG A 132 21.04 -5.12 13.62
C ARG A 132 21.74 -3.78 13.81
N ASP A 133 21.77 -3.38 15.07
CA ASP A 133 22.48 -2.27 15.71
C ASP A 133 21.84 -0.88 15.59
#